data_AF-A0A8T4CHJ5-F1
#
_entry.id   AF-A0A8T4CHJ5-F1
#
_cell.length_a   1.000
_cell.length_b   1.000
_cell.length_c   1.000
_cell.angle_alpha   90.00
_cell.angle_beta   90.00
_cell.angle_gamma   90.00
#
_symmetry.space_group_name_H-M   'P 1'
#
loop_
_entity.id
_entity.type
_entity.pdbx_description
1 polymer ?
#
loop_
_entity_poly.entity_id
_entity_poly.type
_entity_poly.pdbx_seq_one_letter_code
_entity_poly.pdbx_strand_id
1 'polypeptide(L)'
;MAQKSLLEYSPAQKKPSKEEAPKAEAPPTTEAISQTERKEKKRRTFPPLAPENLPPSYFVSATYDGRSRKALIKLYEPTSGKIYFWYDNTGHKPYCLTNLSQYELEKIDRLMKHEGFDHFELEEKFDPLLDRNVQVTKIVANDPLAIGGRPQDTIRDIIPEEFPKVSDIMANDKEAKVWEARIKYYQCYIYDRQLLPGMIYEVKSGNLVPVTLEETEKTLTQIKANFKEDSEEELEYVEGWTRLLEYPAPKFRRAAIDIEVYAPVSTRVPDPHEAAYPVICVSVYSSDDQKRVLLLEREGIRKGNEQLPAGVTLEYFDTEEKLLRAVFEVLWDYPFVLTFNGDDFDLRYLAHRALNLGIKKSEVPIDVGKRVCLLRYGVHIDLYRFFFNRSIQIYAFNNRYRDVTLDDVG
;
A
#
# COMPACT_ATOMS: atom_id res chain seq x y z
N MET A 1 2.86 -38.81 4.82
CA MET A 1 2.29 -38.30 3.56
C MET A 1 3.05 -37.03 3.23
N ALA A 2 3.62 -36.91 2.04
CA ALA A 2 4.30 -35.68 1.61
C ALA A 2 3.29 -34.52 1.63
N GLN A 3 3.70 -33.39 2.20
CA GLN A 3 2.89 -32.17 2.20
C GLN A 3 2.81 -31.65 0.76
N LYS A 4 1.59 -31.36 0.30
CA LYS A 4 1.35 -30.83 -1.05
C LYS A 4 1.32 -29.31 -0.98
N SER A 5 2.02 -28.64 -1.88
CA SER A 5 1.98 -27.18 -1.98
C SER A 5 0.74 -26.68 -2.73
N LEU A 6 0.48 -25.38 -2.77
CA LEU A 6 -0.68 -24.84 -3.47
C LEU A 6 -0.57 -25.02 -5.00
N LEU A 7 0.64 -24.99 -5.57
CA LEU A 7 0.84 -25.20 -7.00
C LEU A 7 0.33 -26.57 -7.48
N GLU A 8 0.35 -27.61 -6.64
CA GLU A 8 -0.19 -28.93 -6.97
C GLU A 8 -1.71 -28.96 -7.16
N TYR A 9 -2.41 -27.97 -6.62
CA TYR A 9 -3.87 -27.82 -6.77
C TYR A 9 -4.24 -26.83 -7.88
N SER A 10 -3.26 -26.17 -8.50
CA SER A 10 -3.48 -25.22 -9.58
C SER A 10 -3.69 -25.99 -10.89
N PRO A 11 -4.75 -25.71 -11.67
CA PRO A 11 -4.89 -26.30 -12.99
C PRO A 11 -3.68 -25.90 -13.85
N ALA A 12 -3.04 -26.89 -14.50
CA ALA A 12 -1.91 -26.64 -15.39
C ALA A 12 -2.28 -25.51 -16.38
N GLN A 13 -1.50 -24.43 -16.38
CA GLN A 13 -1.71 -23.32 -17.31
C GLN A 13 -1.71 -23.88 -18.74
N LYS A 14 -2.88 -23.90 -19.39
CA LYS A 14 -2.96 -24.13 -20.83
C LYS A 14 -2.14 -23.05 -21.50
N LYS A 15 -1.06 -23.42 -22.19
CA LYS A 15 -0.35 -22.52 -23.09
C LYS A 15 -1.39 -21.82 -23.97
N PRO A 16 -1.37 -20.49 -24.12
CA PRO A 16 -2.28 -19.82 -25.03
C PRO A 16 -2.13 -20.43 -26.43
N SER A 17 -3.26 -20.80 -27.03
CA SER A 17 -3.33 -21.25 -28.41
C SER A 17 -2.74 -20.17 -29.30
N LYS A 18 -1.84 -20.58 -30.20
CA LYS A 18 -1.27 -19.71 -31.24
C LYS A 18 -2.42 -19.20 -32.14
N GLU A 19 -2.96 -18.04 -31.83
CA GLU A 19 -3.62 -17.21 -32.84
C GLU A 19 -2.53 -16.39 -33.54
N GLU A 20 -2.61 -16.37 -34.87
CA GLU A 20 -1.59 -15.83 -35.77
C GLU A 20 -1.40 -14.33 -35.55
N ALA A 21 -0.24 -13.96 -35.04
CA ALA A 21 0.25 -12.59 -35.09
C ALA A 21 0.62 -12.22 -36.54
N PRO A 22 0.32 -10.99 -37.02
CA PRO A 22 0.72 -10.55 -38.34
C PRO A 22 2.26 -10.51 -38.42
N LYS A 23 2.80 -10.99 -39.56
CA LYS A 23 4.23 -11.12 -39.86
C LYS A 23 4.99 -9.82 -39.55
N ALA A 24 5.86 -9.86 -38.54
CA ALA A 24 6.92 -8.87 -38.33
C ALA A 24 8.16 -9.29 -39.13
N GLU A 25 8.69 -8.37 -39.94
CA GLU A 25 9.95 -8.54 -40.67
C GLU A 25 11.14 -8.70 -39.71
N ALA A 26 12.10 -9.53 -40.11
CA ALA A 26 13.26 -9.88 -39.31
C ALA A 26 14.18 -8.68 -39.06
N PRO A 27 14.70 -8.47 -37.83
CA PRO A 27 15.74 -7.49 -37.59
C PRO A 27 17.08 -8.01 -38.14
N PRO A 28 17.95 -7.13 -38.67
CA PRO A 28 19.24 -7.53 -39.23
C PRO A 28 20.20 -7.97 -38.13
N THR A 29 21.06 -8.92 -38.51
CA THR A 29 22.13 -9.54 -37.73
C THR A 29 23.12 -8.54 -37.16
N THR A 30 23.59 -8.89 -35.96
CA THR A 30 24.63 -8.25 -35.14
C THR A 30 25.92 -7.98 -35.92
N GLU A 31 26.27 -6.70 -36.05
CA GLU A 31 27.65 -6.26 -36.17
C GLU A 31 27.94 -5.16 -35.13
N ALA A 32 29.16 -5.22 -34.62
CA ALA A 32 29.67 -4.45 -33.50
C ALA A 32 29.54 -2.93 -33.72
N ILE A 33 28.98 -2.23 -32.73
CA ILE A 33 29.15 -0.78 -32.60
C ILE A 33 29.81 -0.51 -31.25
N SER A 34 31.14 -0.39 -31.34
CA SER A 34 31.95 0.36 -30.40
C SER A 34 31.73 1.86 -30.65
N GLN A 35 31.66 2.60 -29.54
CA GLN A 35 31.82 4.05 -29.41
C GLN A 35 30.59 4.96 -29.66
N THR A 36 30.37 5.78 -28.63
CA THR A 36 29.77 7.12 -28.62
C THR A 36 28.28 7.25 -28.96
N GLU A 37 27.47 7.27 -27.89
CA GLU A 37 26.69 8.44 -27.53
C GLU A 37 26.35 8.35 -26.02
N ARG A 38 27.05 9.14 -25.21
CA ARG A 38 26.59 9.46 -23.85
C ARG A 38 25.31 10.27 -24.01
N LYS A 39 24.17 9.61 -24.19
CA LYS A 39 22.89 10.20 -23.81
C LYS A 39 23.00 10.43 -22.31
N GLU A 40 23.12 11.69 -21.91
CA GLU A 40 22.84 12.09 -20.54
C GLU A 40 21.55 11.37 -20.14
N LYS A 41 21.65 10.42 -19.20
CA LYS A 41 20.48 9.83 -18.57
C LYS A 41 19.75 11.01 -17.95
N LYS A 42 18.74 11.56 -18.65
CA LYS A 42 17.78 12.49 -18.05
C LYS A 42 17.39 11.82 -16.74
N ARG A 43 17.69 12.48 -15.62
CA ARG A 43 17.21 12.06 -14.30
C ARG A 43 15.72 11.79 -14.49
N ARG A 44 15.30 10.53 -14.41
CA ARG A 44 13.89 10.19 -14.34
C ARG A 44 13.43 10.78 -13.01
N THR A 45 12.93 12.01 -13.08
CA THR A 45 12.04 12.49 -12.04
C THR A 45 10.85 11.57 -12.13
N PHE A 46 10.65 10.73 -11.12
CA PHE A 46 9.39 10.04 -10.87
C PHE A 46 8.58 10.91 -9.90
N PRO A 47 7.95 12.03 -10.36
CA PRO A 47 6.99 12.72 -9.52
C PRO A 47 5.72 11.87 -9.42
N PRO A 48 4.96 12.00 -8.32
CA PRO A 48 3.61 11.47 -8.30
C PRO A 48 2.81 12.06 -9.46
N LEU A 49 2.20 11.20 -10.28
CA LEU A 49 1.34 11.63 -11.37
C LEU A 49 -0.04 11.96 -10.80
N ALA A 50 -0.31 13.24 -10.57
CA ALA A 50 -1.60 13.72 -10.05
C ALA A 50 -2.28 14.68 -11.05
N PRO A 51 -2.79 14.17 -12.18
CA PRO A 51 -3.43 15.01 -13.18
C PRO A 51 -4.79 15.53 -12.69
N GLU A 52 -5.19 16.71 -13.18
CA GLU A 52 -6.52 17.26 -12.91
C GLU A 52 -7.65 16.44 -13.53
N ASN A 53 -7.35 15.65 -14.56
CA ASN A 53 -8.29 14.71 -15.16
C ASN A 53 -7.64 13.34 -15.30
N LEU A 54 -8.34 12.30 -14.84
CA LEU A 54 -7.90 10.91 -14.91
C LEU A 54 -9.10 10.04 -15.32
N PRO A 55 -8.96 9.16 -16.33
CA PRO A 55 -10.02 8.23 -16.71
C PRO A 55 -10.31 7.22 -15.57
N PRO A 56 -11.40 6.43 -15.70
CA PRO A 56 -11.77 5.42 -14.72
C PRO A 56 -10.58 4.56 -14.26
N SER A 57 -10.33 4.60 -12.96
CA SER A 57 -9.16 4.04 -12.29
C SER A 57 -9.56 3.44 -10.94
N TYR A 58 -8.88 2.40 -10.52
CA TYR A 58 -9.23 1.64 -9.32
C TYR A 58 -8.59 2.25 -8.07
N PHE A 59 -9.36 2.48 -7.02
CA PHE A 59 -8.84 2.90 -5.73
C PHE A 59 -8.11 1.73 -5.05
N VAL A 60 -6.78 1.74 -5.05
CA VAL A 60 -5.96 0.59 -4.59
C VAL A 60 -5.21 0.82 -3.29
N SER A 61 -5.01 2.07 -2.87
CA SER A 61 -4.35 2.37 -1.59
C SER A 61 -4.63 3.81 -1.15
N ALA A 62 -4.65 4.06 0.16
CA ALA A 62 -4.73 5.40 0.74
C ALA A 62 -3.66 5.58 1.82
N THR A 63 -3.19 6.81 1.97
CA THR A 63 -2.22 7.20 2.99
C THR A 63 -2.41 8.68 3.36
N TYR A 64 -1.54 9.19 4.22
CA TYR A 64 -1.42 10.61 4.54
C TYR A 64 -0.07 11.13 4.04
N ASP A 65 -0.10 12.19 3.23
CA ASP A 65 1.11 12.90 2.87
C ASP A 65 1.35 14.06 3.86
N GLY A 66 2.32 13.89 4.76
CA GLY A 66 2.65 14.90 5.77
C GLY A 66 3.23 16.20 5.20
N ARG A 67 3.74 16.19 3.95
CA ARG A 67 4.25 17.41 3.31
C ARG A 67 3.12 18.32 2.85
N SER A 68 2.14 17.77 2.12
CA SER A 68 0.95 18.50 1.69
C SER A 68 -0.14 18.58 2.77
N ARG A 69 0.01 17.81 3.87
CA ARG A 69 -0.95 17.65 4.97
C ARG A 69 -2.33 17.20 4.50
N LYS A 70 -2.36 16.26 3.56
CA LYS A 70 -3.59 15.79 2.92
C LYS A 70 -3.68 14.27 2.92
N ALA A 71 -4.91 13.76 2.89
CA ALA A 71 -5.13 12.38 2.49
C ALA A 71 -4.68 12.22 1.03
N LEU A 72 -4.03 11.09 0.73
CA LEU A 72 -3.52 10.74 -0.58
C LEU A 72 -4.11 9.39 -0.97
N ILE A 73 -4.81 9.37 -2.09
CA ILE A 73 -5.35 8.15 -2.72
C ILE A 73 -4.44 7.77 -3.88
N LYS A 74 -4.13 6.48 -3.99
CA LYS A 74 -3.48 5.85 -5.13
C LYS A 74 -4.54 5.16 -5.99
N LEU A 75 -4.60 5.58 -7.25
CA LEU A 75 -5.51 5.11 -8.28
C LEU A 75 -4.72 4.29 -9.31
N TYR A 76 -5.11 3.05 -9.57
CA TYR A 76 -4.53 2.23 -10.63
C TYR A 76 -5.34 2.39 -11.91
N GLU A 77 -4.74 2.97 -12.95
CA GLU A 77 -5.38 3.13 -14.26
C GLU A 77 -5.05 1.90 -15.13
N PRO A 78 -6.06 1.09 -15.50
CA PRO A 78 -5.85 -0.24 -16.05
C PRO A 78 -5.28 -0.26 -17.48
N THR A 79 -5.46 0.79 -18.27
CA THR A 79 -4.99 0.86 -19.68
C THR A 79 -3.49 1.11 -19.76
N SER A 80 -3.01 2.10 -18.99
CA SER A 80 -1.60 2.47 -18.90
C SER A 80 -0.82 1.58 -17.94
N GLY A 81 -1.50 0.84 -17.06
CA GLY A 81 -0.88 -0.05 -16.07
C GLY A 81 -0.02 0.72 -15.06
N LYS A 82 -0.48 1.91 -14.65
CA LYS A 82 0.26 2.84 -13.78
C LYS A 82 -0.57 3.26 -12.58
N ILE A 83 0.13 3.74 -11.55
CA ILE A 83 -0.50 4.40 -10.41
C ILE A 83 -0.48 5.92 -10.59
N TYR A 84 -1.62 6.53 -10.28
CA TYR A 84 -1.85 7.96 -10.22
C TYR A 84 -2.25 8.34 -8.81
N PHE A 85 -1.89 9.56 -8.42
CA PHE A 85 -2.13 10.08 -7.09
C PHE A 85 -3.27 11.07 -7.16
N TRP A 86 -4.14 11.04 -6.16
CA TRP A 86 -5.14 12.07 -5.95
C TRP A 86 -5.01 12.57 -4.51
N TYR A 87 -4.83 13.88 -4.37
CA TYR A 87 -4.68 14.53 -3.08
C TYR A 87 -6.01 15.15 -2.68
N ASP A 88 -6.37 15.01 -1.40
CA ASP A 88 -7.60 15.59 -0.89
C ASP A 88 -7.72 17.09 -1.20
N ASN A 89 -8.91 17.47 -1.65
CA ASN A 89 -9.29 18.84 -1.94
C ASN A 89 -10.52 19.30 -1.14
N THR A 90 -11.05 18.49 -0.21
CA THR A 90 -12.21 18.88 0.62
C THR A 90 -11.83 19.57 1.92
N GLY A 91 -10.54 19.60 2.27
CA GLY A 91 -10.08 20.21 3.52
C GLY A 91 -10.33 19.33 4.74
N HIS A 92 -10.46 18.01 4.53
CA HIS A 92 -10.65 17.08 5.62
C HIS A 92 -9.42 17.12 6.54
N LYS A 93 -9.65 17.12 7.86
CA LYS A 93 -8.58 17.19 8.88
C LYS A 93 -8.70 16.03 9.88
N PRO A 94 -7.58 15.60 10.49
CA PRO A 94 -7.58 14.64 11.59
C PRO A 94 -8.40 15.16 12.77
N TYR A 95 -9.06 14.27 13.50
CA TYR A 95 -9.83 14.65 14.68
C TYR A 95 -9.94 13.49 15.69
N CYS A 96 -10.47 13.81 16.88
CA CYS A 96 -11.05 12.85 17.80
C CYS A 96 -12.32 13.43 18.44
N LEU A 97 -13.15 12.59 19.05
CA LEU A 97 -14.41 13.00 19.67
C LEU A 97 -14.34 12.90 21.20
N THR A 98 -15.11 13.71 21.91
CA THR A 98 -15.22 13.66 23.38
C THR A 98 -16.61 14.05 23.90
N ASN A 99 -16.95 13.57 25.10
CA ASN A 99 -18.18 13.93 25.84
C ASN A 99 -18.08 15.28 26.57
N LEU A 100 -16.90 15.89 26.55
CA LEU A 100 -16.69 17.20 27.15
C LEU A 100 -17.24 18.28 26.21
N SER A 101 -17.87 19.29 26.79
CA SER A 101 -18.27 20.50 26.08
C SER A 101 -17.07 21.36 25.70
N GLN A 102 -17.23 22.23 24.72
CA GLN A 102 -16.19 23.21 24.36
C GLN A 102 -15.71 24.03 25.57
N TYR A 103 -16.63 24.52 26.41
CA TYR A 103 -16.28 25.28 27.62
C TYR A 103 -15.42 24.47 28.61
N GLU A 104 -15.70 23.19 28.78
CA GLU A 104 -14.89 22.29 29.61
C GLU A 104 -13.49 22.08 29.02
N LEU A 105 -13.40 21.93 27.71
CA LEU A 105 -12.13 21.73 26.99
C LEU A 105 -11.25 22.99 26.98
N GLU A 106 -11.85 24.18 26.89
CA GLU A 106 -11.14 25.46 26.92
C GLU A 106 -10.41 25.72 28.24
N LYS A 107 -10.81 25.06 29.33
CA LYS A 107 -10.10 25.08 30.62
C LYS A 107 -8.82 24.23 30.62
N ILE A 108 -8.64 23.34 29.65
CA ILE A 108 -7.48 22.48 29.54
C ILE A 108 -6.37 23.25 28.80
N ASP A 109 -5.59 24.02 29.56
CA ASP A 109 -4.50 24.87 29.05
C ASP A 109 -3.54 24.14 28.10
N ARG A 110 -3.20 22.88 28.42
CA ARG A 110 -2.28 22.06 27.63
C ARG A 110 -2.87 21.67 26.27
N LEU A 111 -4.19 21.47 26.19
CA LEU A 111 -4.89 21.21 24.93
C LEU A 111 -4.92 22.48 24.08
N MET A 112 -5.33 23.60 24.67
CA MET A 112 -5.46 24.87 23.95
C MET A 112 -4.12 25.41 23.41
N LYS A 113 -3.01 25.07 24.07
CA LYS A 113 -1.64 25.44 23.65
C LYS A 113 -0.96 24.35 22.80
N HIS A 114 -1.61 23.22 22.54
CA HIS A 114 -1.02 22.13 21.78
C HIS A 114 -0.82 22.55 20.31
N GLU A 115 0.40 22.44 19.78
CA GLU A 115 0.73 22.92 18.41
C GLU A 115 -0.14 22.30 17.31
N GLY A 116 -0.57 21.06 17.52
CA GLY A 116 -1.42 20.33 16.58
C GLY A 116 -2.92 20.59 16.75
N PHE A 117 -3.35 21.32 17.77
CA PHE A 117 -4.77 21.70 17.93
C PHE A 117 -5.16 22.72 16.85
N ASP A 118 -6.39 22.61 16.34
CA ASP A 118 -6.91 23.52 15.32
C ASP A 118 -8.16 24.26 15.84
N HIS A 119 -9.25 23.54 16.07
CA HIS A 119 -10.49 24.10 16.61
C HIS A 119 -11.43 22.99 17.14
N PHE A 120 -12.58 23.40 17.67
CA PHE A 120 -13.66 22.52 18.08
C PHE A 120 -14.86 22.63 17.13
N GLU A 121 -15.52 21.50 16.86
CA GLU A 121 -16.79 21.41 16.17
C GLU A 121 -17.79 20.65 17.06
N LEU A 122 -19.06 21.03 17.05
CA LEU A 122 -20.11 20.26 17.72
C LEU A 122 -20.75 19.31 16.70
N GLU A 123 -20.78 18.02 17.00
CA GLU A 123 -21.39 17.01 16.14
C GLU A 123 -22.45 16.21 16.88
N GLU A 124 -23.49 15.82 16.15
CA GLU A 124 -24.45 14.82 16.61
C GLU A 124 -23.99 13.43 16.17
N LYS A 125 -23.95 12.48 17.10
CA LYS A 125 -23.62 11.07 16.84
C LYS A 125 -24.68 10.18 17.47
N PHE A 126 -24.89 9.01 16.88
CA PHE A 126 -25.75 8.00 17.47
C PHE A 126 -24.96 7.19 18.51
N ASP A 127 -25.49 7.07 19.73
CA ASP A 127 -24.97 6.20 20.78
C ASP A 127 -25.71 4.84 20.73
N PRO A 128 -25.07 3.77 20.23
CA PRO A 128 -25.72 2.48 20.07
C PRO A 128 -26.07 1.78 21.38
N LEU A 129 -25.47 2.17 22.52
CA LEU A 129 -25.77 1.56 23.82
C LEU A 129 -27.01 2.18 24.45
N LEU A 130 -27.27 3.46 24.18
CA LEU A 130 -28.41 4.21 24.70
C LEU A 130 -29.53 4.37 23.68
N ASP A 131 -29.33 3.89 22.45
CA ASP A 131 -30.27 3.96 21.33
C ASP A 131 -30.81 5.38 21.11
N ARG A 132 -29.90 6.36 21.09
CA ARG A 132 -30.24 7.78 20.93
C ARG A 132 -29.12 8.60 20.34
N ASN A 133 -29.48 9.72 19.74
CA ASN A 133 -28.51 10.74 19.36
C ASN A 133 -27.96 11.46 20.59
N VAL A 134 -26.65 11.70 20.58
CA VAL A 134 -25.89 12.44 21.59
C VAL A 134 -25.08 13.52 20.91
N GLN A 135 -24.92 14.66 21.58
CA GLN A 135 -23.97 15.68 21.15
C GLN A 135 -22.57 15.35 21.69
N VAL A 136 -21.59 15.43 20.81
CA VAL A 136 -20.17 15.26 21.13
C VAL A 136 -19.39 16.45 20.61
N THR A 137 -18.28 16.78 21.28
CA THR A 137 -17.34 17.77 20.75
C THR A 137 -16.27 17.05 19.94
N LYS A 138 -16.12 17.45 18.70
CA LYS A 138 -15.04 17.04 17.81
C LYS A 138 -13.88 18.01 17.95
N ILE A 139 -12.71 17.46 18.20
CA ILE A 139 -11.46 18.19 18.35
C ILE A 139 -10.66 18.00 17.09
N VAL A 140 -10.63 19.03 16.25
CA VAL A 140 -9.92 19.01 14.96
C VAL A 140 -8.45 19.34 15.20
N ALA A 141 -7.58 18.61 14.53
CA ALA A 141 -6.14 18.74 14.60
C ALA A 141 -5.51 18.99 13.24
N ASN A 142 -4.31 19.59 13.24
CA ASN A 142 -3.56 19.92 12.04
C ASN A 142 -2.76 18.75 11.46
N ASP A 143 -2.55 17.69 12.25
CA ASP A 143 -1.85 16.49 11.81
C ASP A 143 -2.29 15.24 12.62
N PRO A 144 -2.18 14.02 12.05
CA PRO A 144 -2.59 12.80 12.74
C PRO A 144 -1.75 12.45 13.98
N LEU A 145 -0.50 12.92 14.05
CA LEU A 145 0.39 12.62 15.17
C LEU A 145 -0.04 13.37 16.43
N ALA A 146 -0.64 14.55 16.28
CA ALA A 146 -1.27 15.32 17.34
C ALA A 146 -2.40 14.56 18.05
N ILE A 147 -3.18 13.75 17.32
CA ILE A 147 -4.29 12.98 17.91
C ILE A 147 -3.79 11.82 18.77
N GLY A 148 -2.88 10.99 18.25
CA GLY A 148 -2.50 9.74 18.94
C GLY A 148 -1.28 9.00 18.38
N GLY A 149 -0.47 9.66 17.55
CA GLY A 149 0.66 9.04 16.85
C GLY A 149 2.01 9.16 17.57
N ARG A 150 2.09 9.93 18.66
CA ARG A 150 3.30 10.08 19.47
C ARG A 150 3.20 9.31 20.80
N PRO A 151 4.33 8.93 21.41
CA PRO A 151 4.34 8.24 22.71
C PRO A 151 3.80 9.07 23.87
N GLN A 152 3.93 10.41 23.79
CA GLN A 152 3.43 11.38 24.76
C GLN A 152 2.93 12.63 24.03
N ASP A 153 2.25 13.49 24.76
CA ASP A 153 1.79 14.81 24.29
C ASP A 153 0.93 14.70 23.04
N THR A 154 -0.10 13.86 23.15
CA THR A 154 -1.16 13.73 22.15
C THR A 154 -2.47 14.15 22.76
N ILE A 155 -3.33 14.77 21.94
CA ILE A 155 -4.63 15.30 22.34
C ILE A 155 -5.45 14.23 23.07
N ARG A 156 -5.44 12.99 22.59
CA ARG A 156 -6.22 11.90 23.21
C ARG A 156 -5.77 11.54 24.62
N ASP A 157 -4.50 11.76 24.95
CA ASP A 157 -3.92 11.44 26.25
C ASP A 157 -4.04 12.65 27.20
N ILE A 158 -3.88 13.87 26.66
CA ILE A 158 -4.00 15.14 27.40
C ILE A 158 -5.39 15.30 28.03
N ILE A 159 -6.46 15.02 27.28
CA ILE A 159 -7.83 15.25 27.74
C ILE A 159 -8.14 14.49 29.05
N PRO A 160 -8.02 13.15 29.12
CA PRO A 160 -8.29 12.42 30.35
C PRO A 160 -7.25 12.70 31.46
N GLU A 161 -6.01 13.08 31.12
CA GLU A 161 -4.98 13.41 32.11
C GLU A 161 -5.25 14.75 32.82
N GLU A 162 -5.65 15.77 32.07
CA GLU A 162 -5.74 17.15 32.57
C GLU A 162 -7.15 17.53 33.01
N PHE A 163 -8.20 16.97 32.41
CA PHE A 163 -9.58 17.33 32.73
C PHE A 163 -9.92 17.22 34.23
N PRO A 164 -9.54 16.16 34.97
CA PRO A 164 -9.81 16.05 36.41
C PRO A 164 -9.16 17.14 37.26
N LYS A 165 -8.09 17.78 36.77
CA LYS A 165 -7.37 18.85 37.48
C LYS A 165 -8.04 20.22 37.32
N VAL A 166 -8.84 20.39 36.27
CA VAL A 166 -9.50 21.66 35.91
C VAL A 166 -11.02 21.62 36.03
N SER A 167 -11.60 20.43 36.20
CA SER A 167 -13.00 20.25 36.58
C SER A 167 -13.19 20.57 38.06
N ASP A 168 -14.15 21.42 38.41
CA ASP A 168 -14.49 21.69 39.81
C ASP A 168 -14.91 20.37 40.48
N ILE A 169 -14.04 19.88 41.37
CA ILE A 169 -14.02 18.52 41.97
C ILE A 169 -15.34 18.15 42.71
N MET A 170 -16.25 19.11 42.93
CA MET A 170 -17.46 18.90 43.75
C MET A 170 -18.77 18.66 42.97
N ALA A 171 -18.82 18.76 41.63
CA ALA A 171 -20.10 18.79 40.93
C ALA A 171 -20.40 17.64 39.96
N ASN A 172 -19.40 16.92 39.43
CA ASN A 172 -19.66 15.94 38.37
C ASN A 172 -18.73 14.71 38.48
N ASP A 173 -19.29 13.52 38.73
CA ASP A 173 -18.69 12.19 38.46
C ASP A 173 -18.47 11.95 36.94
N LYS A 174 -18.22 13.01 36.17
CA LYS A 174 -18.13 12.98 34.71
C LYS A 174 -16.71 12.60 34.31
N GLU A 175 -16.53 11.34 33.97
CA GLU A 175 -15.29 10.84 33.36
C GLU A 175 -15.12 11.43 31.95
N ALA A 176 -13.92 11.94 31.65
CA ALA A 176 -13.55 12.39 30.31
C ALA A 176 -13.30 11.18 29.39
N LYS A 177 -14.11 11.06 28.33
CA LYS A 177 -13.97 10.01 27.33
C LYS A 177 -13.48 10.60 26.03
N VAL A 178 -12.57 9.88 25.37
CA VAL A 178 -12.06 10.23 24.04
C VAL A 178 -12.30 9.05 23.11
N TRP A 179 -13.04 9.30 22.03
CA TRP A 179 -13.42 8.32 21.02
C TRP A 179 -12.75 8.63 19.68
N GLU A 180 -12.73 7.61 18.80
CA GLU A 180 -12.12 7.65 17.45
C GLU A 180 -10.62 8.03 17.39
N ALA A 181 -9.96 8.28 18.53
CA ALA A 181 -8.56 8.68 18.63
C ALA A 181 -7.51 7.56 18.44
N ARG A 182 -7.94 6.39 17.98
CA ARG A 182 -7.08 5.23 17.67
C ARG A 182 -7.27 4.70 16.25
N ILE A 183 -8.04 5.42 15.43
CA ILE A 183 -8.22 5.13 14.01
C ILE A 183 -7.11 5.82 13.23
N LYS A 184 -6.50 5.14 12.25
CA LYS A 184 -5.49 5.80 11.40
C LYS A 184 -6.19 6.85 10.55
N TYR A 185 -5.56 8.01 10.37
CA TYR A 185 -6.19 9.13 9.66
C TYR A 185 -6.74 8.79 8.27
N TYR A 186 -6.00 8.04 7.45
CA TYR A 186 -6.50 7.65 6.12
C TYR A 186 -7.75 6.76 6.20
N GLN A 187 -7.97 6.03 7.29
CA GLN A 187 -9.19 5.25 7.51
C GLN A 187 -10.35 6.16 7.91
N CYS A 188 -10.14 7.12 8.83
CA CYS A 188 -11.14 8.16 9.13
C CYS A 188 -11.59 8.84 7.83
N TYR A 189 -10.63 9.32 7.04
CA TYR A 189 -10.90 9.95 5.76
C TYR A 189 -11.72 9.05 4.81
N ILE A 190 -11.41 7.76 4.71
CA ILE A 190 -12.19 6.82 3.90
C ILE A 190 -13.63 6.69 4.43
N TYR A 191 -13.81 6.57 5.75
CA TYR A 191 -15.12 6.42 6.38
C TYR A 191 -15.97 7.68 6.19
N ASP A 192 -15.43 8.85 6.52
CA ASP A 192 -16.15 10.12 6.46
C ASP A 192 -16.50 10.53 5.02
N ARG A 193 -15.65 10.16 4.06
CA ARG A 193 -15.89 10.39 2.63
C ARG A 193 -16.64 9.24 1.96
N GLN A 194 -16.99 8.19 2.71
CA GLN A 194 -17.66 6.98 2.22
C GLN A 194 -17.00 6.40 0.96
N LEU A 195 -15.68 6.40 0.92
CA LEU A 195 -14.92 5.87 -0.20
C LEU A 195 -14.82 4.35 -0.10
N LEU A 196 -14.83 3.68 -1.24
CA LEU A 196 -14.82 2.23 -1.34
C LEU A 196 -13.49 1.77 -1.97
N PRO A 197 -12.50 1.34 -1.16
CA PRO A 197 -11.29 0.73 -1.69
C PRO A 197 -11.64 -0.49 -2.57
N GLY A 198 -10.96 -0.60 -3.70
CA GLY A 198 -11.23 -1.61 -4.73
C GLY A 198 -12.22 -1.16 -5.81
N MET A 199 -12.99 -0.10 -5.58
CA MET A 199 -13.95 0.43 -6.56
C MET A 199 -13.31 1.40 -7.55
N ILE A 200 -14.08 1.72 -8.61
CA ILE A 200 -13.64 2.55 -9.73
C ILE A 200 -14.03 4.01 -9.48
N TYR A 201 -13.05 4.89 -9.65
CA TYR A 201 -13.19 6.33 -9.58
C TYR A 201 -12.52 6.99 -10.78
N GLU A 202 -12.99 8.17 -11.14
CA GLU A 202 -12.32 9.05 -12.11
C GLU A 202 -11.98 10.38 -11.44
N VAL A 203 -11.04 11.11 -12.01
CA VAL A 203 -10.75 12.49 -11.59
C VAL A 203 -11.29 13.42 -12.66
N LYS A 204 -12.19 14.33 -12.27
CA LYS A 204 -12.79 15.35 -13.14
C LYS A 204 -12.56 16.73 -12.55
N SER A 205 -11.78 17.55 -13.23
CA SER A 205 -11.39 18.90 -12.77
C SER A 205 -10.87 18.89 -11.33
N GLY A 206 -10.02 17.91 -11.01
CA GLY A 206 -9.42 17.71 -9.69
C GLY A 206 -10.30 16.99 -8.67
N ASN A 207 -11.57 16.72 -8.95
CA ASN A 207 -12.47 16.04 -8.02
C ASN A 207 -12.50 14.54 -8.27
N LEU A 208 -12.43 13.75 -7.20
CA LEU A 208 -12.59 12.31 -7.25
C LEU A 208 -14.08 11.96 -7.31
N VAL A 209 -14.50 11.26 -8.36
CA VAL A 209 -15.91 10.93 -8.63
C VAL A 209 -16.04 9.42 -8.80
N PRO A 210 -17.00 8.75 -8.12
CA PRO A 210 -17.24 7.33 -8.34
C PRO A 210 -17.75 7.07 -9.76
N VAL A 211 -17.28 5.99 -10.38
CA VAL A 211 -17.70 5.57 -11.71
C VAL A 211 -18.69 4.42 -11.58
N THR A 212 -19.85 4.56 -12.21
CA THR A 212 -20.85 3.50 -12.30
C THR A 212 -20.77 2.79 -13.66
N LEU A 213 -20.84 1.46 -13.63
CA LEU A 213 -20.89 0.63 -14.84
C LEU A 213 -22.33 0.21 -15.10
N GLU A 214 -22.96 0.74 -16.16
CA GLU A 214 -24.39 0.54 -16.42
C GLU A 214 -24.80 -0.94 -16.49
N GLU A 215 -23.99 -1.80 -17.11
CA GLU A 215 -24.28 -3.23 -17.20
C GLU A 215 -24.24 -3.90 -15.83
N THR A 216 -23.25 -3.56 -15.00
CA THR A 216 -23.15 -4.07 -13.63
C THR A 216 -24.33 -3.58 -12.79
N GLU A 217 -24.71 -2.31 -12.87
CA GLU A 217 -25.85 -1.75 -12.11
C GLU A 217 -27.20 -2.39 -12.50
N LYS A 218 -27.37 -2.85 -13.75
CA LYS A 218 -28.54 -3.66 -14.15
C LYS A 218 -28.58 -5.00 -13.41
N THR A 219 -27.45 -5.70 -13.31
CA THR A 219 -27.33 -6.94 -12.53
C THR A 219 -27.62 -6.70 -11.05
N LEU A 220 -27.11 -5.60 -10.48
CA LEU A 220 -27.39 -5.23 -9.09
C LEU A 220 -28.89 -5.04 -8.84
N THR A 221 -29.59 -4.40 -9.77
CA THR A 221 -31.05 -4.19 -9.67
C THR A 221 -31.79 -5.54 -9.64
N GLN A 222 -31.34 -6.52 -10.41
CA GLN A 222 -31.91 -7.88 -10.40
C GLN A 222 -31.64 -8.60 -9.07
N ILE A 223 -30.43 -8.45 -8.51
CA ILE A 223 -30.07 -9.03 -7.22
C ILE A 223 -30.91 -8.41 -6.09
N LYS A 224 -31.02 -7.08 -6.06
CA LYS A 224 -31.85 -6.34 -5.09
C LYS A 224 -33.32 -6.76 -5.14
N ALA A 225 -33.83 -7.19 -6.29
CA ALA A 225 -35.20 -7.65 -6.42
C ALA A 225 -35.52 -8.90 -5.57
N ASN A 226 -34.50 -9.63 -5.09
CA ASN A 226 -34.65 -10.77 -4.19
C ASN A 226 -34.78 -10.37 -2.70
N PHE A 227 -34.51 -9.11 -2.35
CA PHE A 227 -34.46 -8.60 -0.97
C PHE A 227 -35.57 -7.58 -0.68
N LYS A 228 -36.69 -7.64 -1.43
CA LYS A 228 -37.76 -6.62 -1.37
C LYS A 228 -38.52 -6.57 -0.04
N GLU A 229 -38.41 -7.61 0.77
CA GLU A 229 -39.08 -7.72 2.07
C GLU A 229 -38.19 -7.21 3.22
N ASP A 230 -36.92 -6.91 2.94
CA ASP A 230 -35.95 -6.45 3.92
C ASP A 230 -36.16 -4.95 4.24
N SER A 231 -35.65 -4.54 5.40
CA SER A 231 -35.70 -3.13 5.83
C SER A 231 -34.84 -2.22 4.94
N GLU A 232 -35.11 -0.91 4.97
CA GLU A 232 -34.31 0.08 4.23
C GLU A 232 -32.82 0.02 4.61
N GLU A 233 -32.52 -0.17 5.89
CA GLU A 233 -31.15 -0.32 6.40
C GLU A 233 -30.46 -1.57 5.83
N GLU A 234 -31.14 -2.71 5.83
CA GLU A 234 -30.61 -3.95 5.23
C GLU A 234 -30.36 -3.79 3.73
N LEU A 235 -31.25 -3.09 3.02
CA LEU A 235 -31.11 -2.83 1.59
C LEU A 235 -29.89 -1.95 1.26
N GLU A 236 -29.52 -1.00 2.12
CA GLU A 236 -28.28 -0.22 1.96
C GLU A 236 -27.03 -1.11 2.05
N TYR A 237 -26.99 -2.05 2.99
CA TYR A 237 -25.90 -3.02 3.11
C TYR A 237 -25.84 -3.97 1.91
N VAL A 238 -26.99 -4.48 1.47
CA VAL A 238 -27.09 -5.32 0.27
C VAL A 238 -26.55 -4.57 -0.94
N GLU A 239 -26.92 -3.30 -1.13
CA GLU A 239 -26.41 -2.48 -2.23
C GLU A 239 -24.88 -2.35 -2.19
N GLY A 240 -24.33 -1.97 -1.03
CA GLY A 240 -22.89 -1.78 -0.85
C GLY A 240 -22.09 -3.05 -1.11
N TRP A 241 -22.51 -4.18 -0.55
CA TRP A 241 -21.82 -5.46 -0.71
C TRP A 241 -21.94 -6.00 -2.12
N THR A 242 -23.13 -5.92 -2.73
CA THR A 242 -23.32 -6.42 -4.09
C THR A 242 -22.48 -5.63 -5.09
N ARG A 243 -22.34 -4.30 -4.92
CA ARG A 243 -21.39 -3.50 -5.72
C ARG A 243 -19.96 -4.01 -5.61
N LEU A 244 -19.47 -4.25 -4.39
CA LEU A 244 -18.10 -4.74 -4.16
C LEU A 244 -17.85 -6.13 -4.76
N LEU A 245 -18.88 -6.97 -4.84
CA LEU A 245 -18.78 -8.34 -5.36
C LEU A 245 -18.92 -8.42 -6.89
N GLU A 246 -19.76 -7.58 -7.49
CA GLU A 246 -20.10 -7.65 -8.92
C GLU A 246 -19.23 -6.73 -9.80
N TYR A 247 -18.63 -5.68 -9.24
CA TYR A 247 -17.73 -4.82 -10.02
C TYR A 247 -16.46 -5.59 -10.44
N PRO A 248 -16.01 -5.41 -11.69
CA PRO A 248 -14.92 -6.21 -12.23
C PRO A 248 -13.58 -5.81 -11.61
N ALA A 249 -12.79 -6.80 -11.21
CA ALA A 249 -11.39 -6.58 -10.85
C ALA A 249 -10.54 -6.38 -12.13
N PRO A 250 -9.59 -5.42 -12.16
CA PRO A 250 -8.75 -5.22 -13.32
C PRO A 250 -7.62 -6.24 -13.37
N LYS A 251 -6.97 -6.35 -14.53
CA LYS A 251 -5.67 -7.00 -14.61
C LYS A 251 -4.60 -6.08 -14.02
N PHE A 252 -3.95 -6.52 -12.96
CA PHE A 252 -2.89 -5.76 -12.30
C PHE A 252 -1.52 -6.05 -12.91
N ARG A 253 -0.89 -5.03 -13.50
CA ARG A 253 0.51 -5.06 -13.88
C ARG A 253 1.38 -5.15 -12.64
N ARG A 254 2.25 -6.15 -12.52
CA ARG A 254 2.98 -6.43 -11.27
C ARG A 254 4.30 -7.14 -11.51
N ALA A 255 5.22 -7.01 -10.56
CA ALA A 255 6.47 -7.76 -10.54
C ALA A 255 6.71 -8.38 -9.15
N ALA A 256 7.05 -9.66 -9.12
CA ALA A 256 7.64 -10.31 -7.97
C ALA A 256 9.15 -10.08 -7.99
N ILE A 257 9.73 -9.76 -6.84
CA ILE A 257 11.17 -9.64 -6.67
C ILE A 257 11.64 -10.49 -5.47
N ASP A 258 12.88 -10.94 -5.56
CA ASP A 258 13.56 -11.75 -4.54
C ASP A 258 15.06 -11.46 -4.61
N ILE A 259 15.71 -11.27 -3.46
CA ILE A 259 17.14 -10.90 -3.39
C ILE A 259 18.00 -12.00 -2.78
N GLU A 260 19.24 -12.08 -3.25
CA GLU A 260 20.30 -12.83 -2.60
C GLU A 260 21.38 -11.90 -2.10
N VAL A 261 21.77 -12.11 -0.84
CA VAL A 261 22.79 -11.34 -0.15
C VAL A 261 23.97 -12.24 0.15
N TYR A 262 25.19 -11.73 -0.07
CA TYR A 262 26.38 -12.45 0.36
C TYR A 262 26.38 -12.67 1.87
N ALA A 263 26.49 -13.92 2.32
CA ALA A 263 26.66 -14.28 3.72
C ALA A 263 28.05 -14.90 3.94
N PRO A 264 28.93 -14.30 4.77
CA PRO A 264 30.23 -14.90 5.07
C PRO A 264 30.12 -16.21 5.87
N VAL A 265 29.00 -16.39 6.57
CA VAL A 265 28.66 -17.61 7.33
C VAL A 265 27.34 -18.14 6.78
N SER A 266 27.36 -19.32 6.16
CA SER A 266 26.20 -19.89 5.45
C SER A 266 24.98 -20.15 6.33
N THR A 267 25.18 -20.32 7.64
CA THR A 267 24.09 -20.59 8.60
C THR A 267 23.48 -19.33 9.22
N ARG A 268 23.98 -18.14 8.88
CA ARG A 268 23.52 -16.89 9.47
C ARG A 268 22.84 -16.03 8.43
N VAL A 269 21.55 -15.75 8.66
CA VAL A 269 20.81 -14.75 7.90
C VAL A 269 21.40 -13.37 8.21
N PRO A 270 21.80 -12.58 7.19
CA PRO A 270 22.24 -11.21 7.37
C PRO A 270 21.19 -10.34 8.07
N ASP A 271 21.61 -9.38 8.90
CA ASP A 271 20.67 -8.43 9.50
C ASP A 271 20.23 -7.37 8.45
N PRO A 272 18.93 -7.28 8.10
CA PRO A 272 18.43 -6.30 7.13
C PRO A 272 18.43 -4.86 7.66
N HIS A 273 18.53 -4.64 8.98
CA HIS A 273 18.72 -3.31 9.56
C HIS A 273 20.14 -2.80 9.39
N GLU A 274 21.14 -3.67 9.55
CA GLU A 274 22.54 -3.32 9.34
C GLU A 274 22.90 -3.26 7.85
N ALA A 275 22.37 -4.20 7.05
CA ALA A 275 22.63 -4.33 5.62
C ALA A 275 24.14 -4.28 5.27
N ALA A 276 24.94 -5.03 6.03
CA ALA A 276 26.40 -4.96 6.02
C ALA A 276 27.04 -5.57 4.76
N TYR A 277 26.38 -6.52 4.11
CA TYR A 277 26.93 -7.33 3.03
C TYR A 277 26.33 -6.97 1.67
N PRO A 278 27.05 -7.25 0.56
CA PRO A 278 26.57 -6.88 -0.76
C PRO A 278 25.37 -7.74 -1.19
N VAL A 279 24.41 -7.09 -1.85
CA VAL A 279 23.39 -7.77 -2.66
C VAL A 279 24.07 -8.32 -3.91
N ILE A 280 23.99 -9.62 -4.13
CA ILE A 280 24.71 -10.32 -5.20
C ILE A 280 23.82 -10.75 -6.36
N CYS A 281 22.53 -10.94 -6.10
CA CYS A 281 21.54 -11.34 -7.09
C CYS A 281 20.20 -10.71 -6.77
N VAL A 282 19.43 -10.38 -7.80
CA VAL A 282 18.00 -10.08 -7.67
C VAL A 282 17.25 -10.75 -8.81
N SER A 283 16.25 -11.55 -8.49
CA SER A 283 15.33 -12.15 -9.45
C SER A 283 14.11 -11.26 -9.62
N VAL A 284 13.64 -11.10 -10.86
CA VAL A 284 12.44 -10.34 -11.20
C VAL A 284 11.55 -11.17 -12.11
N TYR A 285 10.32 -11.39 -11.71
CA TYR A 285 9.30 -12.06 -12.50
C TYR A 285 8.03 -11.21 -12.59
N SER A 286 7.61 -10.84 -13.81
CA SER A 286 6.51 -9.89 -14.00
C SER A 286 5.28 -10.49 -14.66
N SER A 287 4.14 -9.80 -14.51
CA SER A 287 2.90 -10.09 -15.26
C SER A 287 3.04 -9.95 -16.77
N ASP A 288 4.08 -9.24 -17.21
CA ASP A 288 4.34 -8.93 -18.61
C ASP A 288 5.37 -9.92 -19.21
N ASP A 289 5.51 -11.08 -18.55
CA ASP A 289 6.41 -12.21 -18.87
C ASP A 289 7.92 -11.87 -18.90
N GLN A 290 8.33 -10.75 -18.30
CA GLN A 290 9.76 -10.52 -18.05
C GLN A 290 10.25 -11.45 -16.95
N LYS A 291 11.28 -12.25 -17.28
CA LYS A 291 12.05 -13.11 -16.37
C LYS A 291 13.49 -12.63 -16.39
N ARG A 292 13.90 -11.88 -15.37
CA ARG A 292 15.23 -11.24 -15.31
C ARG A 292 15.96 -11.67 -14.05
N VAL A 293 17.26 -11.85 -14.17
CA VAL A 293 18.16 -12.09 -13.05
C VAL A 293 19.28 -11.05 -13.14
N LEU A 294 19.34 -10.16 -12.14
CA LEU A 294 20.31 -9.08 -12.03
C LEU A 294 21.45 -9.56 -11.14
N LEU A 295 22.66 -9.71 -11.69
CA LEU A 295 23.82 -10.28 -10.99
C LEU A 295 24.93 -9.26 -10.80
N LEU A 296 25.51 -9.25 -9.61
CA LEU A 296 26.74 -8.52 -9.31
C LEU A 296 27.97 -9.29 -9.81
N GLU A 297 28.79 -8.65 -10.64
CA GLU A 297 30.13 -9.13 -10.95
C GLU A 297 31.03 -8.94 -9.72
N ARG A 298 31.71 -10.02 -9.31
CA ARG A 298 32.58 -10.03 -8.14
C ARG A 298 34.02 -10.32 -8.56
N GLU A 299 34.95 -9.56 -8.00
CA GLU A 299 36.36 -9.73 -8.28
C GLU A 299 36.83 -11.16 -7.93
N GLY A 300 37.60 -11.76 -8.84
CA GLY A 300 38.10 -13.14 -8.67
C GLY A 300 37.07 -14.24 -8.89
N ILE A 301 35.80 -13.93 -9.15
CA ILE A 301 34.74 -14.91 -9.38
C ILE A 301 34.43 -14.99 -10.88
N ARG A 302 34.68 -16.17 -11.48
CA ARG A 302 34.38 -16.40 -12.91
C ARG A 302 32.87 -16.49 -13.12
N LYS A 303 32.41 -16.03 -14.29
CA LYS A 303 31.02 -16.22 -14.72
C LYS A 303 30.75 -17.73 -14.87
N GLY A 304 29.63 -18.18 -14.29
CA GLY A 304 29.16 -19.55 -14.46
C GLY A 304 28.71 -19.84 -15.89
N ASN A 305 28.61 -21.11 -16.24
CA ASN A 305 28.16 -21.61 -17.54
C ASN A 305 26.82 -22.36 -17.47
N GLU A 306 26.07 -22.17 -16.38
CA GLU A 306 24.76 -22.79 -16.17
C GLU A 306 23.77 -22.36 -17.26
N GLN A 307 23.02 -23.33 -17.77
CA GLN A 307 21.95 -23.07 -18.74
C GLN A 307 20.68 -22.66 -17.98
N LEU A 308 20.33 -21.38 -18.08
CA LEU A 308 19.10 -20.87 -17.48
C LEU A 308 17.86 -21.38 -18.24
N PRO A 309 16.71 -21.47 -17.56
CA PRO A 309 15.44 -21.77 -18.22
C PRO A 309 15.15 -20.82 -19.38
N ALA A 310 14.43 -21.33 -20.39
CA ALA A 310 14.08 -20.54 -21.58
C ALA A 310 13.33 -19.25 -21.21
N GLY A 311 13.78 -18.12 -21.77
CA GLY A 311 13.19 -16.80 -21.55
C GLY A 311 13.75 -16.03 -20.35
N VAL A 312 14.62 -16.62 -19.53
CA VAL A 312 15.32 -15.90 -18.46
C VAL A 312 16.47 -15.08 -19.05
N THR A 313 16.47 -13.77 -18.78
CA THR A 313 17.53 -12.84 -19.18
C THR A 313 18.46 -12.57 -18.01
N LEU A 314 19.77 -12.74 -18.23
CA LEU A 314 20.81 -12.48 -17.23
C LEU A 314 21.46 -11.12 -17.50
N GLU A 315 21.46 -10.24 -16.50
CA GLU A 315 22.06 -8.92 -16.59
C GLU A 315 23.16 -8.76 -15.55
N TYR A 316 24.38 -8.48 -16.00
CA TYR A 316 25.53 -8.30 -15.14
C TYR A 316 25.79 -6.82 -14.83
N PHE A 317 26.13 -6.55 -13.58
CA PHE A 317 26.48 -5.23 -13.08
C PHE A 317 27.88 -5.26 -12.46
N ASP A 318 28.76 -4.36 -12.88
CA ASP A 318 30.14 -4.21 -12.41
C ASP A 318 30.23 -3.56 -11.02
N THR A 319 29.18 -2.89 -10.55
CA THR A 319 29.09 -2.33 -9.20
C THR A 319 27.73 -2.58 -8.57
N GLU A 320 27.71 -2.75 -7.25
CA GLU A 320 26.48 -2.94 -6.47
C GLU A 320 25.54 -1.73 -6.60
N GLU A 321 26.09 -0.51 -6.68
CA GLU A 321 25.27 0.69 -6.87
C GLU A 321 24.44 0.64 -8.16
N LYS A 322 25.03 0.14 -9.27
CA LYS A 322 24.29 0.01 -10.53
C LYS A 322 23.24 -1.09 -10.45
N LEU A 323 23.53 -2.20 -9.78
CA LEU A 323 22.56 -3.27 -9.51
C LEU A 323 21.36 -2.70 -8.72
N LEU A 324 21.60 -2.05 -7.59
CA LEU A 324 20.53 -1.48 -6.75
C LEU A 324 19.70 -0.45 -7.52
N ARG A 325 20.33 0.41 -8.33
CA ARG A 325 19.61 1.35 -9.19
C ARG A 325 18.75 0.64 -10.23
N ALA A 326 19.21 -0.46 -10.81
CA ALA A 326 18.40 -1.27 -11.73
C ALA A 326 17.18 -1.90 -11.03
N VAL A 327 17.34 -2.36 -9.78
CA VAL A 327 16.22 -2.82 -8.94
C VAL A 327 15.24 -1.68 -8.68
N PHE A 328 15.74 -0.48 -8.37
CA PHE A 328 14.87 0.69 -8.14
C PHE A 328 14.08 1.09 -9.38
N GLU A 329 14.64 0.96 -10.59
CA GLU A 329 13.88 1.16 -11.83
C GLU A 329 12.69 0.19 -11.94
N VAL A 330 12.83 -1.06 -11.48
CA VAL A 330 11.70 -2.01 -11.39
C VAL A 330 10.65 -1.50 -10.40
N LEU A 331 11.08 -1.07 -9.20
CA LEU A 331 10.17 -0.58 -8.15
C LEU A 331 9.46 0.74 -8.52
N TRP A 332 10.07 1.55 -9.39
CA TRP A 332 9.45 2.76 -9.93
C TRP A 332 8.52 2.48 -11.11
N ASP A 333 8.76 1.43 -11.90
CA ASP A 333 7.97 1.09 -13.08
C ASP A 333 6.71 0.27 -12.75
N TYR A 334 6.83 -0.74 -11.89
CA TYR A 334 5.70 -1.63 -11.60
C TYR A 334 4.79 -1.04 -10.53
N PRO A 335 3.47 -0.92 -10.79
CA PRO A 335 2.53 -0.35 -9.83
C PRO A 335 2.31 -1.26 -8.62
N PHE A 336 2.48 -2.58 -8.78
CA PHE A 336 2.43 -3.55 -7.69
C PHE A 336 3.72 -4.36 -7.67
N VAL A 337 4.35 -4.43 -6.50
CA VAL A 337 5.53 -5.26 -6.27
C VAL A 337 5.20 -6.30 -5.22
N LEU A 338 5.45 -7.56 -5.57
CA LEU A 338 5.24 -8.72 -4.72
C LEU A 338 6.58 -9.18 -4.15
N THR A 339 6.59 -9.54 -2.88
CA THR A 339 7.72 -10.21 -2.21
C THR A 339 7.19 -11.36 -1.36
N PHE A 340 8.09 -12.18 -0.83
CA PHE A 340 7.75 -13.11 0.24
C PHE A 340 8.71 -12.82 1.40
N ASN A 341 8.19 -12.25 2.49
CA ASN A 341 8.96 -11.74 3.62
C ASN A 341 9.79 -10.45 3.32
N GLY A 342 9.41 -9.70 2.29
CA GLY A 342 10.11 -8.48 1.89
C GLY A 342 9.92 -7.29 2.85
N ASP A 343 8.89 -7.28 3.69
CA ASP A 343 8.72 -6.27 4.75
C ASP A 343 9.84 -6.37 5.81
N ASP A 344 10.21 -7.60 6.14
CA ASP A 344 11.19 -7.90 7.18
C ASP A 344 12.60 -8.06 6.60
N PHE A 345 12.75 -8.50 5.35
CA PHE A 345 14.06 -8.71 4.70
C PHE A 345 14.28 -7.88 3.42
N ASP A 346 13.77 -8.29 2.25
CA ASP A 346 14.20 -7.80 0.93
C ASP A 346 14.21 -6.27 0.78
N LEU A 347 13.04 -5.63 0.91
CA LEU A 347 12.91 -4.19 0.70
C LEU A 347 13.63 -3.40 1.78
N ARG A 348 13.64 -3.92 3.02
CA ARG A 348 14.36 -3.32 4.15
C ARG A 348 15.86 -3.34 3.90
N TYR A 349 16.39 -4.49 3.47
CA TYR A 349 17.79 -4.69 3.14
C TYR A 349 18.20 -3.77 2.00
N LEU A 350 17.46 -3.77 0.89
CA LEU A 350 17.72 -2.91 -0.27
C LEU A 350 17.77 -1.42 0.11
N ALA A 351 16.81 -0.97 0.93
CA ALA A 351 16.75 0.43 1.36
C ALA A 351 17.94 0.83 2.23
N HIS A 352 18.28 0.05 3.27
CA HIS A 352 19.42 0.35 4.13
C HIS A 352 20.75 0.18 3.40
N ARG A 353 20.89 -0.86 2.57
CA ARG A 353 22.11 -1.10 1.79
C ARG A 353 22.40 0.06 0.85
N ALA A 354 21.39 0.57 0.17
CA ALA A 354 21.53 1.73 -0.70
C ALA A 354 22.04 2.96 0.06
N LEU A 355 21.53 3.20 1.28
CA LEU A 355 21.99 4.30 2.13
C LEU A 355 23.43 4.10 2.60
N ASN A 356 23.82 2.87 2.97
CA ASN A 356 25.19 2.52 3.36
C ASN A 356 26.20 2.77 2.23
N LEU A 357 25.78 2.60 0.97
CA LEU A 357 26.58 2.88 -0.23
C LEU A 357 26.54 4.35 -0.66
N GLY A 358 25.84 5.23 0.08
CA GLY A 358 25.77 6.65 -0.23
C GLY A 358 24.77 7.02 -1.33
N ILE A 359 23.88 6.10 -1.76
CA ILE A 359 22.78 6.44 -2.66
C ILE A 359 21.83 7.40 -1.93
N LYS A 360 21.45 8.49 -2.60
CA LYS A 360 20.62 9.51 -1.96
C LYS A 360 19.24 8.95 -1.62
N LYS A 361 18.73 9.29 -0.43
CA LYS A 361 17.39 8.90 0.03
C LYS A 361 16.27 9.27 -0.96
N SER A 362 16.45 10.33 -1.76
CA SER A 362 15.49 10.73 -2.81
C SER A 362 15.41 9.72 -3.96
N GLU A 363 16.45 8.94 -4.20
CA GLU A 363 16.55 7.96 -5.28
C GLU A 363 16.00 6.58 -4.87
N VAL A 364 15.93 6.30 -3.56
CA VAL A 364 15.39 5.06 -3.00
C VAL A 364 13.85 5.10 -3.05
N PRO A 365 13.17 4.21 -3.80
CA PRO A 365 11.70 4.16 -3.93
C PRO A 365 10.99 3.52 -2.74
N ILE A 366 11.72 3.14 -1.69
CA ILE A 366 11.22 2.38 -0.55
C ILE A 366 11.13 3.30 0.66
N ASP A 367 9.96 3.31 1.29
CA ASP A 367 9.73 3.96 2.57
C ASP A 367 9.66 2.89 3.66
N VAL A 368 10.74 2.79 4.43
CA VAL A 368 10.89 1.80 5.51
C VAL A 368 10.11 2.26 6.74
N GLY A 369 9.02 1.56 7.05
CA GLY A 369 8.26 1.73 8.29
C GLY A 369 8.75 0.81 9.41
N LYS A 370 8.12 0.94 10.58
CA LYS A 370 8.46 0.14 11.78
C LYS A 370 8.23 -1.36 11.59
N ARG A 371 7.19 -1.75 10.84
CA ARG A 371 6.79 -3.17 10.63
C ARG A 371 6.59 -3.56 9.18
N VAL A 372 6.57 -2.58 8.28
CA VAL A 372 6.25 -2.76 6.86
C VAL A 372 7.18 -1.88 6.03
N CYS A 373 7.43 -2.27 4.80
CA CYS A 373 8.09 -1.47 3.78
C CYS A 373 7.04 -1.06 2.75
N LEU A 374 6.92 0.24 2.48
CA LEU A 374 6.02 0.78 1.47
C LEU A 374 6.83 1.25 0.25
N LEU A 375 6.15 1.37 -0.89
CA LEU A 375 6.73 2.02 -2.07
C LEU A 375 6.20 3.43 -2.20
N ARG A 376 7.10 4.35 -2.55
CA ARG A 376 6.75 5.76 -2.79
C ARG A 376 5.70 5.86 -3.87
N TYR A 377 5.96 5.27 -5.03
CA TYR A 377 5.05 5.27 -6.18
C TYR A 377 4.05 4.11 -6.12
N GLY A 378 4.55 2.87 -6.14
CA GLY A 378 3.75 1.66 -6.20
C GLY A 378 3.04 1.24 -4.90
N VAL A 379 2.50 0.03 -4.91
CA VAL A 379 1.99 -0.71 -3.76
C VAL A 379 2.87 -1.94 -3.57
N HIS A 380 3.39 -2.12 -2.36
CA HIS A 380 4.08 -3.34 -1.95
C HIS A 380 3.07 -4.31 -1.34
N ILE A 381 3.15 -5.58 -1.73
CA ILE A 381 2.35 -6.67 -1.16
C ILE A 381 3.33 -7.76 -0.73
N ASP A 382 3.50 -7.91 0.58
CA ASP A 382 4.24 -9.02 1.16
C ASP A 382 3.34 -10.26 1.25
N LEU A 383 3.62 -11.26 0.41
CA LEU A 383 2.83 -12.48 0.34
C LEU A 383 3.03 -13.36 1.59
N TYR A 384 4.15 -13.26 2.29
CA TYR A 384 4.33 -13.98 3.56
C TYR A 384 3.27 -13.54 4.56
N ARG A 385 3.05 -12.22 4.71
CA ARG A 385 2.00 -11.67 5.59
C ARG A 385 0.59 -12.11 5.17
N PHE A 386 0.35 -12.20 3.86
CA PHE A 386 -0.93 -12.65 3.31
C PHE A 386 -1.20 -14.12 3.63
N PHE A 387 -0.27 -15.02 3.31
CA PHE A 387 -0.43 -16.45 3.58
C PHE A 387 -0.31 -16.80 5.07
N PHE A 388 0.36 -15.98 5.87
CA PHE A 388 0.38 -16.11 7.33
C PHE A 388 -0.99 -15.83 7.97
N ASN A 389 -1.89 -15.11 7.29
CA ASN A 389 -3.22 -14.82 7.81
C ASN A 389 -4.04 -16.11 7.96
N ARG A 390 -4.41 -16.45 9.20
CA ARG A 390 -5.18 -17.67 9.51
C ARG A 390 -6.52 -17.75 8.78
N SER A 391 -7.21 -16.63 8.59
CA SER A 391 -8.47 -16.62 7.83
C SER A 391 -8.25 -16.93 6.35
N ILE A 392 -7.15 -16.45 5.77
CA ILE A 392 -6.76 -16.79 4.40
C ILE A 392 -6.41 -18.27 4.29
N GLN A 393 -5.56 -18.77 5.19
CA GLN A 393 -5.18 -20.19 5.25
C GLN A 393 -6.39 -21.12 5.36
N ILE A 394 -7.27 -20.84 6.33
CA ILE A 394 -8.38 -21.72 6.69
C ILE A 394 -9.53 -21.59 5.68
N TYR A 395 -10.00 -20.38 5.42
CA TYR A 395 -11.26 -20.21 4.67
C TYR A 395 -11.04 -20.03 3.17
N ALA A 396 -10.00 -19.30 2.75
CA ALA A 396 -9.73 -19.11 1.32
C ALA A 396 -9.03 -20.32 0.70
N PHE A 397 -8.07 -20.92 1.42
CA PHE A 397 -7.27 -22.04 0.93
C PHE A 397 -7.57 -23.39 1.60
N ASN A 398 -8.61 -23.48 2.42
CA ASN A 398 -9.08 -24.73 3.05
C ASN A 398 -7.96 -25.53 3.74
N ASN A 399 -7.06 -24.86 4.46
CA ASN A 399 -5.91 -25.45 5.16
C ASN A 399 -4.99 -26.32 4.25
N ARG A 400 -4.87 -25.97 2.97
CA ARG A 400 -4.03 -26.74 2.03
C ARG A 400 -2.52 -26.65 2.30
N TYR A 401 -2.05 -25.59 2.95
CA TYR A 401 -0.69 -25.46 3.46
C TYR A 401 -0.70 -25.45 5.00
N ARG A 402 0.30 -26.08 5.63
CA ARG A 402 0.42 -26.14 7.10
C ARG A 402 1.40 -25.10 7.63
N ASP A 403 2.57 -25.04 7.01
CA ASP A 403 3.59 -24.05 7.30
C ASP A 403 3.55 -22.89 6.29
N VAL A 404 4.19 -21.79 6.66
CA VAL A 404 4.18 -20.52 5.91
C VAL A 404 5.52 -20.24 5.23
N THR A 405 6.33 -21.29 5.02
CA THR A 405 7.54 -21.18 4.20
C THR A 405 7.16 -21.03 2.73
N LEU A 406 8.05 -20.45 1.93
CA LEU A 406 7.79 -20.29 0.50
C LEU A 406 7.59 -21.66 -0.18
N ASP A 407 8.36 -22.68 0.19
CA ASP A 407 8.26 -24.04 -0.37
C ASP A 407 6.96 -24.76 0.04
N ASP A 408 6.46 -24.52 1.26
CA ASP A 408 5.22 -25.15 1.73
C ASP A 408 3.98 -24.53 1.07
N VAL A 409 4.03 -23.23 0.80
CA VAL A 409 2.95 -22.50 0.14
C VAL A 409 3.01 -22.69 -1.38
N GLY A 410 4.21 -22.58 -1.96
CA GLY A 410 4.53 -22.58 -3.38
C GLY A 410 4.33 -23.93 -4.05
#